data_AF-A0A662PR59-F1
#
_entry.id   AF-A0A662PR59-F1
#
_cell.length_a   1.000
_cell.length_b   1.000
_cell.length_c   1.000
_cell.angle_alpha   90.00
_cell.angle_beta   90.00
_cell.angle_gamma   90.00
#
_symmetry.space_group_name_H-M   'P 1'
#
loop_
_entity.id
_entity.type
_entity.pdbx_description
1 polymer ?
#
loop_
_entity_poly.entity_id
_entity_poly.type
_entity_poly.pdbx_seq_one_letter_code
_entity_poly.pdbx_strand_id
1 'polypeptide(L)'
;MSEESEESAISKLPPKLQEEFFELAGEAAKRVAERLREEEKKILELKRFVRFKPVPTNLAKDLRVGVVDGSSSPRLSERLGYRVGVYTGCYMVFDGGEIVSDDDEESMAAGCILAPQTGSSLYTKKLLSLMRTLLERDLALKCMEKYNVDLMII
;
A
#
# COMPACT_ATOMS: atom_id res chain seq x y z
N MET A 1 -13.84 -27.32 21.77
CA MET A 1 -13.07 -26.05 21.74
C MET A 1 -14.07 -25.00 21.31
N SER A 2 -14.76 -24.41 22.27
CA SER A 2 -15.74 -23.37 22.04
C SER A 2 -15.01 -22.12 21.56
N GLU A 3 -15.32 -21.66 20.35
CA GLU A 3 -15.00 -20.31 19.93
C GLU A 3 -15.67 -19.37 20.94
N GLU A 4 -14.88 -18.79 21.84
CA GLU A 4 -15.33 -17.62 22.58
C GLU A 4 -15.65 -16.58 21.52
N SER A 5 -16.93 -16.40 21.20
CA SER A 5 -17.36 -15.31 20.34
C SER A 5 -16.87 -14.04 21.03
N GLU A 6 -15.91 -13.34 20.44
CA GLU A 6 -15.49 -12.04 20.93
C GLU A 6 -16.75 -11.18 21.06
N GLU A 7 -17.20 -10.97 22.29
CA GLU A 7 -18.33 -10.08 22.55
C GLU A 7 -17.93 -8.71 21.99
N SER A 8 -18.66 -8.28 20.95
CA SER A 8 -18.47 -6.99 20.31
C SER A 8 -18.41 -5.90 21.38
N ALA A 9 -17.50 -4.95 21.23
CA ALA A 9 -17.37 -3.81 22.15
C ALA A 9 -18.71 -3.05 22.34
N ILE A 10 -19.61 -3.15 21.35
CA ILE A 10 -20.97 -2.59 21.37
C ILE A 10 -21.87 -3.34 22.36
N SER A 11 -21.74 -4.67 22.45
CA SER A 11 -22.53 -5.53 23.35
C SER A 11 -22.29 -5.25 24.85
N LYS A 12 -21.17 -4.58 25.17
CA LYS A 12 -20.78 -4.19 26.53
C LYS A 12 -21.35 -2.84 26.97
N LEU A 13 -22.01 -2.10 26.07
CA LEU A 13 -22.63 -0.82 26.39
C LEU A 13 -23.97 -1.02 27.13
N PRO A 14 -24.42 -0.05 27.94
CA PRO A 14 -25.78 -0.03 28.46
C PRO A 14 -26.84 -0.18 27.35
N PRO A 15 -27.96 -0.91 27.56
CA PRO A 15 -28.94 -1.21 26.50
C PRO A 15 -29.43 -0.01 25.70
N LYS A 16 -29.68 1.12 26.37
CA LYS A 16 -30.08 2.38 25.71
C LYS A 16 -29.04 2.90 24.71
N LEU A 17 -27.76 2.78 25.05
CA LEU A 17 -26.66 3.20 24.17
C LEU A 17 -26.45 2.23 23.01
N GLN A 18 -26.78 0.95 23.18
CA GLN A 18 -26.78 -0.02 22.08
C GLN A 18 -27.88 0.31 21.06
N GLU A 19 -29.11 0.57 21.53
CA GLU A 19 -30.24 0.97 20.69
C GLU A 19 -29.92 2.25 19.91
N GLU A 20 -29.47 3.30 20.60
CA GLU A 20 -29.11 4.58 19.98
C GLU A 20 -27.96 4.42 18.96
N PHE A 21 -26.97 3.58 19.27
CA PHE A 21 -25.90 3.26 18.32
C PHE A 21 -26.44 2.62 17.04
N PHE A 22 -27.32 1.61 17.14
CA PHE A 22 -27.86 0.93 15.96
C PHE A 22 -28.80 1.84 15.15
N GLU A 23 -29.54 2.73 15.79
CA GLU A 23 -30.32 3.76 15.11
C GLU A 23 -29.41 4.69 14.29
N LEU A 24 -28.39 5.26 14.92
CA LEU A 24 -27.42 6.14 14.26
C LEU A 24 -26.65 5.43 13.15
N ALA A 25 -26.27 4.16 13.37
CA ALA A 25 -25.61 3.33 12.36
C ALA A 25 -26.56 3.07 11.17
N GLY A 26 -27.84 2.81 11.43
CA GLY A 26 -28.86 2.66 10.40
C GLY A 26 -29.05 3.93 9.57
N GLU A 27 -29.08 5.10 10.21
CA GLU A 27 -29.10 6.39 9.51
C GLU A 27 -27.84 6.63 8.68
N ALA A 28 -26.67 6.36 9.25
CA ALA A 28 -25.39 6.51 8.56
C ALA A 28 -25.32 5.59 7.34
N ALA A 29 -25.77 4.32 7.48
CA ALA A 29 -25.83 3.36 6.38
C ALA A 29 -26.78 3.84 5.27
N LYS A 30 -27.95 4.41 5.61
CA LYS A 30 -28.87 5.00 4.62
C LYS A 30 -28.21 6.14 3.85
N ARG A 31 -27.57 7.09 4.56
CA ARG A 31 -26.85 8.22 3.95
C ARG A 31 -25.74 7.75 3.01
N VAL A 32 -24.96 6.74 3.44
CA VAL A 32 -23.89 6.16 2.60
C VAL A 32 -24.48 5.46 1.38
N ALA A 33 -25.56 4.68 1.54
CA ALA A 33 -26.20 3.99 0.43
C ALA A 33 -26.77 4.96 -0.61
N GLU A 34 -27.38 6.07 -0.18
CA GLU A 34 -27.84 7.13 -1.08
C GLU A 34 -26.68 7.74 -1.86
N ARG A 35 -25.58 8.08 -1.18
CA ARG A 35 -24.38 8.61 -1.83
C ARG A 35 -23.77 7.63 -2.83
N LEU A 36 -23.71 6.33 -2.49
CA LEU A 36 -23.21 5.31 -3.41
C LEU A 36 -24.06 5.21 -4.68
N ARG A 37 -25.40 5.30 -4.56
CA ARG A 37 -26.30 5.33 -5.72
C ARG A 37 -26.11 6.58 -6.59
N GLU A 38 -25.84 7.72 -5.97
CA GLU A 38 -25.51 8.95 -6.72
C GLU A 38 -24.19 8.82 -7.48
N GLU A 39 -23.14 8.29 -6.84
CA GLU A 39 -21.85 8.07 -7.48
C GLU A 39 -21.95 7.02 -8.60
N GLU A 40 -22.72 5.95 -8.41
CA GLU A 40 -23.00 4.96 -9.45
C GLU A 40 -23.63 5.61 -10.69
N LYS A 41 -24.64 6.49 -10.50
CA LYS A 41 -25.25 7.24 -11.60
C LYS A 41 -24.21 8.10 -12.34
N LYS A 42 -23.35 8.82 -11.62
CA LYS A 42 -22.29 9.64 -12.23
C LYS A 42 -21.31 8.80 -13.04
N ILE A 43 -20.91 7.62 -12.54
CA ILE A 43 -20.02 6.70 -13.25
C ILE A 43 -20.68 6.18 -14.55
N LEU A 44 -21.97 5.85 -14.50
CA LEU A 44 -22.72 5.39 -15.68
C LEU A 44 -22.89 6.50 -16.73
N GLU A 45 -23.05 7.75 -16.30
CA GLU A 45 -23.02 8.90 -17.21
C GLU A 45 -21.65 9.08 -17.85
N LEU A 46 -20.58 8.98 -17.06
CA LEU A 46 -19.19 9.06 -17.54
C LEU A 46 -18.86 7.96 -18.56
N LYS A 47 -19.42 6.75 -18.39
CA LYS A 47 -19.24 5.64 -19.33
C LYS A 47 -19.66 5.98 -20.76
N ARG A 48 -20.55 6.96 -20.96
CA ARG A 48 -20.96 7.43 -22.30
C ARG A 48 -19.85 8.23 -23.01
N PHE A 49 -18.95 8.82 -22.25
CA PHE A 49 -17.85 9.66 -22.76
C PHE A 49 -16.53 8.89 -22.86
N VAL A 50 -16.39 7.76 -22.17
CA VAL A 50 -15.16 6.95 -22.17
C VAL A 50 -15.33 5.73 -23.08
N ARG A 51 -14.42 5.56 -24.04
CA ARG A 51 -14.36 4.36 -24.87
C ARG A 51 -13.23 3.46 -24.39
N PHE A 52 -13.60 2.30 -23.85
CA PHE A 52 -12.64 1.26 -23.48
C PHE A 52 -12.34 0.36 -24.69
N LYS A 53 -11.09 -0.05 -24.83
CA LYS A 53 -10.68 -1.10 -25.77
C LYS A 53 -10.31 -2.35 -24.97
N PRO A 54 -10.76 -3.54 -25.37
CA PRO A 54 -10.34 -4.77 -24.73
C PRO A 54 -8.83 -4.97 -24.91
N VAL A 55 -8.16 -5.42 -23.85
CA VAL A 55 -6.74 -5.78 -23.89
C VAL A 55 -6.63 -7.25 -24.34
N PRO A 56 -5.78 -7.58 -25.33
CA PRO A 56 -5.57 -8.95 -25.78
C PRO A 56 -5.07 -9.88 -24.66
N THR A 57 -5.61 -11.10 -24.59
CA THR A 57 -5.40 -12.05 -23.47
C THR A 57 -4.04 -12.75 -23.41
N ASN A 58 -3.06 -12.40 -24.25
CA ASN A 58 -1.74 -13.05 -24.27
C ASN A 58 -0.57 -12.07 -24.45
N LEU A 59 -0.78 -10.77 -24.20
CA LEU A 59 0.22 -9.75 -24.52
C LEU A 59 1.53 -9.88 -23.72
N ALA A 60 1.46 -10.52 -22.54
CA ALA A 60 2.57 -10.60 -21.58
C ALA A 60 3.13 -12.01 -21.38
N LYS A 61 2.71 -13.01 -22.18
CA LYS A 61 3.17 -14.40 -22.00
C LYS A 61 4.67 -14.58 -22.17
N ASP A 62 5.28 -13.75 -22.99
CA ASP A 62 6.71 -13.82 -23.29
C ASP A 62 7.48 -12.64 -22.68
N LEU A 63 6.84 -11.83 -21.83
CA LEU A 63 7.49 -10.68 -21.19
C LEU A 63 7.95 -11.06 -19.78
N ARG A 64 9.21 -10.76 -19.50
CA ARG A 64 9.75 -10.75 -18.15
C ARG A 64 9.70 -9.33 -17.59
N VAL A 65 8.88 -9.11 -16.58
CA VAL A 65 8.62 -7.80 -15.98
C VAL A 65 9.16 -7.77 -14.57
N GLY A 66 10.09 -6.85 -14.30
CA GLY A 66 10.51 -6.49 -12.95
C GLY A 66 9.64 -5.36 -12.41
N VAL A 67 9.24 -5.46 -11.15
CA VAL A 67 8.51 -4.41 -10.42
C VAL A 67 9.25 -4.15 -9.13
N VAL A 68 9.55 -2.90 -8.81
CA VAL A 68 10.12 -2.50 -7.52
C VAL A 68 9.18 -1.52 -6.84
N ASP A 69 9.06 -1.64 -5.53
CA ASP A 69 8.41 -0.63 -4.71
C ASP A 69 9.09 -0.55 -3.34
N GLY A 70 8.90 0.57 -2.67
CA GLY A 70 9.49 0.86 -1.38
C GLY A 70 8.48 1.42 -0.39
N SER A 71 8.73 1.12 0.88
CA SER A 71 7.96 1.68 1.99
C SER A 71 8.87 2.39 2.98
N SER A 72 8.29 3.26 3.79
CA SER A 72 9.01 3.95 4.85
C SER A 72 8.09 4.27 6.01
N SER A 73 8.64 4.34 7.22
CA SER A 73 7.88 4.66 8.42
C SER A 73 7.10 5.97 8.25
N PRO A 74 5.76 5.97 8.41
CA PRO A 74 4.93 7.16 8.17
C PRO A 74 5.19 8.26 9.21
N ARG A 75 5.70 7.89 10.38
CA ARG A 75 6.14 8.79 11.44
C ARG A 75 7.55 8.43 11.87
N LEU A 76 8.36 9.46 12.10
CA LEU A 76 9.67 9.30 12.72
C LEU A 76 9.48 9.05 14.22
N SER A 77 10.22 8.09 14.76
CA SER A 77 10.30 7.92 16.21
C SER A 77 11.26 8.96 16.78
N GLU A 78 10.76 9.81 17.65
CA GLU A 78 11.54 10.86 18.31
C GLU A 78 11.74 10.51 19.79
N ARG A 79 12.91 9.96 20.14
CA ARG A 79 13.26 9.58 21.53
C ARG A 79 14.75 9.80 21.79
N LEU A 80 15.10 10.04 23.04
CA LEU A 80 16.50 10.16 23.50
C LEU A 80 17.35 11.19 22.70
N GLY A 81 16.72 12.26 22.19
CA GLY A 81 17.42 13.27 21.39
C GLY A 81 17.67 12.88 19.93
N TYR A 82 17.14 11.75 19.45
CA TYR A 82 17.26 11.28 18.07
C TYR A 82 15.91 11.13 17.37
N ARG A 83 15.93 11.32 16.05
CA ARG A 83 14.88 10.96 15.11
C ARG A 83 15.30 9.69 14.39
N VAL A 84 14.45 8.68 14.45
CA VAL A 84 14.67 7.40 13.78
C VAL A 84 13.58 7.17 12.75
N GLY A 85 13.99 6.83 11.53
CA GLY A 85 13.09 6.42 10.45
C GLY A 85 13.62 5.14 9.82
N VAL A 86 12.72 4.27 9.39
CA VAL A 86 13.06 3.03 8.68
C VAL A 86 12.47 3.08 7.28
N TYR A 87 13.17 2.49 6.33
CA TYR A 87 12.74 2.37 4.94
C TYR A 87 13.10 0.99 4.42
N THR A 88 12.30 0.50 3.49
CA THR A 88 12.44 -0.81 2.86
C THR A 88 12.21 -0.67 1.36
N GLY A 89 12.78 -1.58 0.60
CA GLY A 89 12.52 -1.76 -0.81
C GLY A 89 12.43 -3.25 -1.12
N CYS A 90 11.60 -3.60 -2.09
CA CYS A 90 11.48 -4.97 -2.59
C CYS A 90 11.26 -4.94 -4.09
N TYR A 91 11.83 -5.90 -4.82
CA TYR A 91 11.43 -6.17 -6.19
C TYR A 91 10.78 -7.55 -6.33
N MET A 92 9.90 -7.67 -7.32
CA MET A 92 9.35 -8.94 -7.78
C MET A 92 9.54 -9.05 -9.29
N VAL A 93 9.78 -10.28 -9.76
CA VAL A 93 9.91 -10.56 -11.19
C VAL A 93 8.82 -11.51 -11.62
N PHE A 94 8.10 -11.12 -12.67
CA PHE A 94 7.07 -11.90 -13.32
C PHE A 94 7.57 -12.37 -14.67
N ASP A 95 7.47 -13.66 -14.96
CA ASP A 95 7.79 -14.27 -16.26
C ASP A 95 6.55 -14.96 -16.80
N GLY A 96 5.96 -14.41 -17.86
CA GLY A 96 4.72 -14.93 -18.42
C GLY A 96 3.52 -14.92 -17.46
N GLY A 97 3.61 -14.20 -16.34
CA GLY A 97 2.62 -14.11 -15.27
C GLY A 97 2.96 -14.88 -13.99
N GLU A 98 4.00 -15.74 -14.03
CA GLU A 98 4.47 -16.48 -12.85
C GLU A 98 5.56 -15.69 -12.11
N ILE A 99 5.57 -15.75 -10.79
CA ILE A 99 6.61 -15.10 -9.98
C ILE A 99 7.86 -15.98 -9.97
N VAL A 100 9.01 -15.43 -10.38
CA VAL A 100 10.28 -16.17 -10.46
C VAL A 100 11.33 -15.71 -9.43
N SER A 101 10.97 -14.75 -8.59
CA SER A 101 11.85 -14.16 -7.57
C SER A 101 11.46 -14.51 -6.13
N ASP A 102 10.52 -15.43 -5.91
CA ASP A 102 10.00 -15.75 -4.57
C ASP A 102 11.08 -16.28 -3.61
N ASP A 103 12.03 -17.07 -4.14
CA ASP A 103 13.13 -17.65 -3.36
C ASP A 103 14.38 -16.74 -3.34
N ASP A 104 14.27 -15.50 -3.82
CA ASP A 104 15.40 -14.57 -3.88
C ASP A 104 15.54 -13.78 -2.58
N GLU A 105 16.47 -14.22 -1.72
CA GLU A 105 16.78 -13.55 -0.46
C GLU A 105 17.30 -12.11 -0.65
N GLU A 106 17.79 -11.75 -1.84
CA GLU A 106 18.28 -10.40 -2.18
C GLU A 106 17.18 -9.51 -2.79
N SER A 107 15.96 -10.04 -2.95
CA SER A 107 14.82 -9.28 -3.48
C SER A 107 14.36 -8.15 -2.58
N MET A 108 14.68 -8.23 -1.28
CA MET A 108 14.28 -7.26 -0.28
C MET A 108 15.49 -6.66 0.44
N ALA A 109 15.42 -5.36 0.71
CA ALA A 109 16.40 -4.68 1.53
C ALA A 109 15.74 -3.65 2.46
N ALA A 110 16.41 -3.35 3.57
CA ALA A 110 15.96 -2.38 4.55
C ALA A 110 17.12 -1.51 5.04
N GLY A 111 16.79 -0.29 5.45
CA GLY A 111 17.72 0.63 6.06
C GLY A 111 17.04 1.49 7.11
N CYS A 112 17.86 2.21 7.86
CA CYS A 112 17.38 3.20 8.82
C CYS A 112 18.17 4.50 8.69
N ILE A 113 17.52 5.59 9.08
CA ILE A 113 18.17 6.87 9.32
C ILE A 113 18.11 7.17 10.80
N LEU A 114 19.22 7.67 11.33
CA LEU A 114 19.30 8.25 12.66
C LEU A 114 19.84 9.66 12.51
N ALA A 115 19.08 10.64 12.98
CA ALA A 115 19.47 12.04 12.96
C ALA A 115 19.24 12.68 14.33
N PRO A 116 20.07 13.64 14.76
CA PRO A 116 19.78 14.42 15.96
C PRO A 116 18.41 15.13 15.85
N GLN A 117 17.74 15.37 16.98
CA GLN A 117 16.49 16.15 17.06
C GLN A 117 16.73 17.66 16.92
N THR A 118 17.60 18.06 15.99
CA THR A 118 17.88 19.46 15.68
C THR A 118 17.13 19.88 14.42
N GLY A 119 16.71 21.14 14.36
CA GLY A 119 15.98 21.69 13.22
C GLY A 119 14.63 21.01 12.94
N SER A 120 14.11 21.17 11.72
CA SER A 120 12.80 20.66 11.33
C SER A 120 12.80 19.16 11.03
N SER A 121 11.81 18.43 11.57
CA SER A 121 11.59 17.01 11.26
C SER A 121 11.22 16.77 9.79
N LEU A 122 10.76 17.81 9.07
CA LEU A 122 10.49 17.73 7.63
C LEU A 122 11.75 17.41 6.83
N TYR A 123 12.92 17.92 7.23
CA TYR A 123 14.18 17.60 6.56
C TYR A 123 14.54 16.12 6.73
N THR A 124 14.44 15.60 7.94
CA THR A 124 14.67 14.17 8.22
C THR A 124 13.69 13.28 7.46
N LYS A 125 12.41 13.68 7.37
CA LYS A 125 11.41 12.97 6.55
C LYS A 125 11.75 13.00 5.07
N LYS A 126 12.24 14.14 4.55
CA LYS A 126 12.62 14.24 3.14
C LYS A 126 13.84 13.37 2.85
N LEU A 127 14.83 13.34 3.77
CA LEU A 127 15.96 12.43 3.68
C LEU A 127 15.50 10.97 3.67
N LEU A 128 14.56 10.59 4.55
CA LEU A 128 14.00 9.22 4.57
C LEU A 128 13.41 8.83 3.21
N SER A 129 12.61 9.73 2.61
CA SER A 129 12.02 9.52 1.28
C SER A 129 13.09 9.39 0.20
N LEU A 130 14.16 10.20 0.25
CA LEU A 130 15.26 10.10 -0.71
C LEU A 130 16.05 8.79 -0.56
N MET A 131 16.28 8.33 0.68
CA MET A 131 16.94 7.05 0.94
C MET A 131 16.10 5.87 0.43
N ARG A 132 14.78 5.90 0.62
CA ARG A 132 13.86 4.91 0.07
C ARG A 132 13.93 4.88 -1.47
N THR A 133 13.86 6.04 -2.12
CA THR A 133 13.94 6.13 -3.58
C THR A 133 15.30 5.71 -4.14
N LEU A 134 16.39 5.96 -3.41
CA LEU A 134 17.70 5.43 -3.78
C LEU A 134 17.69 3.90 -3.73
N LEU A 135 17.17 3.33 -2.63
CA LEU A 135 17.07 1.89 -2.46
C LEU A 135 16.20 1.21 -3.53
N GLU A 136 15.05 1.80 -3.88
CA GLU A 136 14.19 1.35 -4.98
C GLU A 136 14.99 1.28 -6.30
N ARG A 137 15.81 2.29 -6.60
CA ARG A 137 16.62 2.32 -7.83
C ARG A 137 17.77 1.31 -7.80
N ASP A 138 18.42 1.14 -6.67
CA ASP A 138 19.49 0.14 -6.52
C ASP A 138 18.94 -1.28 -6.68
N LEU A 139 17.76 -1.55 -6.11
CA LEU A 139 17.06 -2.82 -6.28
C LEU A 139 16.57 -3.04 -7.71
N ALA A 140 16.09 -2.00 -8.39
CA ALA A 140 15.73 -2.07 -9.81
C ALA A 140 16.94 -2.47 -10.67
N LEU A 141 18.11 -1.85 -10.43
CA LEU A 141 19.34 -2.19 -11.14
C LEU A 141 19.73 -3.65 -10.92
N LYS A 142 19.74 -4.12 -9.67
CA LYS A 142 20.02 -5.52 -9.34
C LYS A 142 19.04 -6.48 -10.01
N CYS A 143 17.75 -6.16 -9.98
CA CYS A 143 16.70 -6.93 -10.64
C CYS A 143 16.96 -7.06 -12.15
N MET A 144 17.28 -5.94 -12.82
CA MET A 144 17.60 -5.91 -14.25
C MET A 144 18.85 -6.76 -14.56
N GLU A 145 19.90 -6.65 -13.75
CA GLU A 145 21.15 -7.40 -13.92
C GLU A 145 20.96 -8.92 -13.69
N LYS A 146 20.20 -9.31 -12.67
CA LYS A 146 20.03 -10.71 -12.26
C LYS A 146 19.03 -11.47 -13.13
N TYR A 147 17.91 -10.85 -13.46
CA TYR A 147 16.80 -11.52 -14.15
C TYR A 147 16.70 -11.17 -15.63
N ASN A 148 17.47 -10.19 -16.12
CA ASN A 148 17.42 -9.72 -17.51
C ASN A 148 15.98 -9.44 -17.95
N VAL A 149 15.30 -8.55 -17.21
CA VAL A 149 13.90 -8.19 -17.45
C VAL A 149 13.76 -7.33 -18.71
N ASP A 150 12.68 -7.52 -19.46
CA ASP A 150 12.36 -6.74 -20.66
C ASP A 150 11.78 -5.36 -20.31
N LEU A 151 11.11 -5.29 -19.16
CA LEU A 151 10.48 -4.08 -18.64
C LEU A 151 10.69 -3.98 -17.13
N MET A 152 11.10 -2.79 -16.67
CA MET A 152 11.19 -2.47 -15.25
C MET A 152 10.15 -1.40 -14.90
N ILE A 153 9.31 -1.68 -13.89
CA ILE A 153 8.33 -0.75 -13.32
C ILE A 153 8.86 -0.29 -11.97
N ILE A 154 8.94 1.03 -11.78
CA ILE A 154 9.48 1.73 -10.60
C ILE A 154 8.46 2.79 -10.16
#